data_AF-A0A7Y9L9F1-F1
#
_entry.id   AF-A0A7Y9L9F1-F1
#
_cell.length_a   1.000
_cell.length_b   1.000
_cell.length_c   1.000
_cell.angle_alpha   90.00
_cell.angle_beta   90.00
_cell.angle_gamma   90.00
#
_symmetry.space_group_name_H-M   'P 1'
#
loop_
_entity.id
_entity.type
_entity.pdbx_description
1 polymer ?
#
loop_
_entity_poly.entity_id
_entity_poly.type
_entity_poly.pdbx_seq_one_letter_code
_entity_poly.pdbx_strand_id
1 'polypeptide(L)'
;MLPALLPRSTPAACGVSSRSIAELLDRLDDGAVEAHSIMIVRRGHVVAEGWWAPYSADRPHLLYSLTKSFTSTAVGLAIADGLLSLDDRVVDVLPDHVPAEMADQGRRLTVHHLLSMTAGHPDDSLNATTYVLARMVERVTGRGLPEFLNARLFRPLGIDHAEWDRVAGGAAFGSTWSIRSTTWSS
;
A
#
# COMPACT_ATOMS: atom_id res chain seq x y z
N MET A 1 4.29 -20.75 -15.60
CA MET A 1 5.10 -19.61 -15.11
C MET A 1 4.37 -18.35 -15.54
N LEU A 2 3.93 -17.51 -14.60
CA LEU A 2 3.56 -16.14 -14.95
C LEU A 2 4.83 -15.46 -15.47
N PRO A 3 4.80 -14.76 -16.62
CA PRO A 3 5.94 -13.97 -17.05
C PRO A 3 6.30 -12.98 -15.93
N ALA A 4 7.60 -12.67 -15.77
CA ALA A 4 8.01 -11.63 -14.85
C ALA A 4 7.20 -10.37 -15.17
N LEU A 5 6.42 -9.89 -14.20
CA LEU A 5 5.48 -8.77 -14.39
C LEU A 5 6.17 -7.54 -14.98
N LEU A 6 7.47 -7.39 -14.67
CA LEU A 6 8.37 -6.41 -15.24
C LEU A 6 9.56 -7.13 -15.93
N PRO A 7 9.71 -7.03 -17.26
CA PRO A 7 10.89 -7.53 -17.96
C PRO A 7 12.15 -6.76 -17.54
N ARG A 8 13.32 -7.41 -17.64
CA ARG A 8 14.62 -6.79 -17.37
C ARG A 8 15.22 -6.25 -18.66
N SER A 9 15.90 -5.11 -18.57
CA SER A 9 16.63 -4.51 -19.67
C SER A 9 17.90 -3.83 -19.16
N THR A 10 18.81 -3.47 -20.06
CA THR A 10 19.98 -2.69 -19.67
C THR A 10 19.58 -1.22 -19.43
N PRO A 11 20.28 -0.50 -18.54
CA PRO A 11 20.07 0.94 -18.38
C PRO A 11 20.12 1.69 -19.71
N ALA A 12 21.13 1.42 -20.54
CA ALA A 12 21.34 2.09 -21.82
C ALA A 12 20.16 1.88 -22.80
N ALA A 13 19.62 0.65 -22.90
CA ALA A 13 18.46 0.37 -23.75
C ALA A 13 17.21 1.16 -23.32
N CYS A 14 17.12 1.51 -22.04
CA CYS A 14 16.03 2.32 -21.48
C CYS A 14 16.35 3.83 -21.40
N GLY A 15 17.49 4.27 -21.93
CA GLY A 15 17.93 5.67 -21.90
C GLY A 15 18.41 6.14 -20.53
N VAL A 16 18.94 5.23 -19.71
CA VAL A 16 19.49 5.49 -18.39
C VAL A 16 21.00 5.27 -18.40
N SER A 17 21.76 6.21 -17.83
CA SER A 17 23.22 6.11 -17.72
C SER A 17 23.61 5.09 -16.66
N SER A 18 24.36 4.05 -17.05
CA SER A 18 24.92 3.08 -16.09
C SER A 18 25.85 3.75 -15.07
N ARG A 19 26.57 4.81 -15.48
CA ARG A 19 27.44 5.58 -14.57
C ARG A 19 26.63 6.24 -13.46
N SER A 20 25.50 6.85 -13.78
CA SER A 20 24.67 7.52 -12.78
C SER A 20 24.01 6.54 -11.81
N ILE A 21 23.76 5.30 -12.25
CA ILE A 21 23.31 4.22 -11.35
C ILE A 21 24.45 3.83 -10.41
N ALA A 22 25.67 3.63 -10.92
CA ALA A 22 26.83 3.31 -10.09
C ALA A 22 27.09 4.40 -9.02
N GLU A 23 27.11 5.67 -9.42
CA GLU A 23 27.28 6.81 -8.50
C GLU A 23 26.18 6.87 -7.42
N LEU A 24 24.95 6.47 -7.75
CA LEU A 24 23.88 6.34 -6.76
C LEU A 24 24.15 5.21 -5.77
N LEU A 25 24.58 4.05 -6.26
CA LEU A 25 24.88 2.89 -5.42
C LEU A 25 26.05 3.20 -4.47
N ASP A 26 27.13 3.81 -4.96
CA ASP A 26 28.26 4.23 -4.13
C ASP A 26 27.81 5.16 -2.99
N ARG A 27 26.91 6.11 -3.27
CA ARG A 27 26.36 7.03 -2.25
C ARG A 27 25.43 6.36 -1.23
N LEU A 28 24.77 5.27 -1.62
CA LEU A 28 23.98 4.47 -0.69
C LEU A 28 24.89 3.60 0.19
N ASP A 29 26.02 3.14 -0.35
CA ASP A 29 27.05 2.37 0.37
C ASP A 29 27.85 3.22 1.36
N ASP A 30 28.00 4.52 1.12
CA ASP A 30 28.71 5.47 2.01
C ASP A 30 28.05 5.63 3.41
N GLY A 31 26.96 4.91 3.70
CA GLY A 31 26.47 4.68 5.07
C GLY A 31 25.58 5.78 5.64
N ALA A 32 25.19 6.77 4.83
CA ALA A 32 24.22 7.80 5.25
C ALA A 32 22.80 7.24 5.48
N VAL A 33 22.52 6.07 4.91
CA VAL A 33 21.24 5.34 5.04
C VAL A 33 21.51 3.84 5.13
N GLU A 34 20.75 3.12 5.95
CA GLU A 34 20.76 1.66 5.96
C GLU A 34 19.89 1.16 4.80
N ALA A 35 20.49 1.03 3.62
CA ALA A 35 19.78 0.56 2.43
C ALA A 35 19.54 -0.96 2.50
N HIS A 36 18.29 -1.40 2.31
CA HIS A 36 17.97 -2.83 2.30
C HIS A 36 17.87 -3.38 0.88
N SER A 37 17.21 -2.65 -0.02
CA SER A 37 17.07 -3.00 -1.43
C SER A 37 16.78 -1.78 -2.30
N ILE A 38 17.06 -1.91 -3.60
CA ILE A 38 16.71 -0.93 -4.61
C ILE A 38 16.19 -1.65 -5.85
N MET A 39 15.18 -1.07 -6.49
CA MET A 39 14.73 -1.45 -7.82
C MET A 39 14.46 -0.18 -8.61
N ILE A 40 15.06 -0.08 -9.79
CA ILE A 40 14.88 1.05 -10.72
C ILE A 40 14.12 0.53 -11.93
N VAL A 41 12.92 1.08 -12.16
CA VAL A 41 12.06 0.73 -13.29
C VAL A 41 11.96 1.93 -14.23
N ARG A 42 12.22 1.72 -15.53
CA ARG A 42 12.05 2.74 -16.57
C ARG A 42 11.42 2.14 -17.81
N ARG A 43 10.38 2.80 -18.35
CA ARG A 43 9.64 2.33 -19.54
C ARG A 43 9.17 0.87 -19.39
N GLY A 44 8.65 0.52 -18.22
CA GLY A 44 8.16 -0.82 -17.91
C GLY A 44 9.23 -1.90 -17.72
N HIS A 45 10.52 -1.55 -17.75
CA HIS A 45 11.61 -2.51 -17.56
C HIS A 45 12.37 -2.24 -16.26
N VAL A 46 12.72 -3.30 -15.54
CA VAL A 46 13.73 -3.22 -14.47
C VAL A 46 15.09 -3.00 -15.13
N VAL A 47 15.73 -1.87 -14.81
CA VAL A 47 17.04 -1.49 -15.37
C VAL A 47 18.19 -1.69 -14.39
N ALA A 48 17.89 -1.75 -13.09
CA ALA A 48 18.80 -2.14 -12.03
C ALA A 48 17.97 -2.60 -10.82
N GLU A 49 18.44 -3.62 -10.12
CA GLU A 49 17.89 -4.06 -8.84
C GLU A 49 18.99 -4.72 -8.00
N GLY A 50 18.86 -4.66 -6.68
CA GLY A 50 19.83 -5.24 -5.78
C GLY A 50 19.38 -5.21 -4.32
N TRP A 51 20.04 -6.02 -3.50
CA TRP A 51 19.80 -6.16 -2.07
C TRP A 51 21.15 -6.13 -1.35
N TRP A 52 21.23 -5.36 -0.27
CA TRP A 52 22.41 -5.31 0.58
C TRP A 52 22.36 -6.44 1.59
N ALA A 53 23.51 -7.04 1.93
CA ALA A 53 23.54 -8.07 2.98
C ALA A 53 23.13 -7.49 4.34
N PRO A 54 22.32 -8.20 5.18
CA PRO A 54 21.80 -9.56 5.01
C PRO A 54 20.38 -9.64 4.40
N TYR A 55 19.95 -8.61 3.66
CA TYR A 55 18.65 -8.56 2.99
C TYR A 55 18.67 -9.33 1.66
N SER A 56 17.48 -9.72 1.19
CA SER A 56 17.30 -10.54 0.01
C SER A 56 15.91 -10.36 -0.58
N ALA A 57 15.73 -10.75 -1.85
CA ALA A 57 14.45 -10.63 -2.58
C ALA A 57 13.28 -11.37 -1.93
N ASP A 58 13.59 -12.44 -1.20
CA ASP A 58 12.63 -13.29 -0.51
C ASP A 58 12.30 -12.84 0.92
N ARG A 59 13.03 -11.85 1.46
CA ARG A 59 12.82 -11.37 2.81
C ARG A 59 11.59 -10.44 2.86
N PRO A 60 10.61 -10.71 3.75
CA PRO A 60 9.48 -9.82 3.90
C PRO A 60 9.89 -8.48 4.51
N HIS A 61 9.35 -7.38 3.98
CA HIS A 61 9.59 -6.02 4.47
C HIS A 61 8.34 -5.45 5.13
N LEU A 62 8.49 -4.80 6.29
CA LEU A 62 7.39 -4.08 6.92
C LEU A 62 7.04 -2.83 6.10
N LEU A 63 5.77 -2.71 5.72
CA LEU A 63 5.34 -1.68 4.77
C LEU A 63 4.88 -0.37 5.42
N TYR A 64 4.59 -0.36 6.73
CA TYR A 64 4.22 0.85 7.48
C TYR A 64 3.17 1.69 6.73
N SER A 65 3.44 2.98 6.50
CA SER A 65 2.52 3.89 5.81
C SER A 65 2.29 3.58 4.33
N LEU A 66 3.08 2.70 3.69
CA LEU A 66 2.75 2.22 2.34
C LEU A 66 1.37 1.55 2.29
N THR A 67 0.91 1.00 3.42
CA THR A 67 -0.43 0.44 3.56
C THR A 67 -1.54 1.42 3.17
N LYS A 68 -1.36 2.72 3.41
CA LYS A 68 -2.34 3.75 3.07
C LYS A 68 -2.60 3.80 1.56
N SER A 69 -1.57 3.60 0.74
CA SER A 69 -1.69 3.57 -0.71
C SER A 69 -2.55 2.39 -1.19
N PHE A 70 -2.43 1.23 -0.54
CA PHE A 70 -3.24 0.05 -0.87
C PHE A 70 -4.67 0.19 -0.36
N THR A 71 -4.88 0.68 0.86
CA THR A 71 -6.22 1.00 1.36
C THR A 71 -6.91 2.06 0.49
N SER A 72 -6.21 3.11 0.07
CA SER A 72 -6.75 4.13 -0.83
C SER A 72 -7.07 3.56 -2.21
N THR A 73 -6.24 2.65 -2.72
CA THR A 73 -6.55 1.89 -3.95
C THR A 73 -7.81 1.05 -3.77
N ALA A 74 -8.00 0.39 -2.63
CA ALA A 74 -9.21 -0.38 -2.35
C ALA A 74 -10.46 0.50 -2.35
N VAL A 75 -10.38 1.70 -1.76
CA VAL A 75 -11.44 2.71 -1.80
C VAL A 75 -11.73 3.12 -3.26
N GLY A 76 -10.70 3.39 -4.05
CA GLY A 76 -10.86 3.69 -5.48
C GLY A 76 -11.52 2.56 -6.28
N LEU A 77 -11.20 1.30 -5.98
CA LEU A 77 -11.84 0.13 -6.58
C LEU A 77 -13.32 0.03 -6.19
N ALA A 78 -13.66 0.26 -4.91
CA ALA A 78 -15.05 0.29 -4.45
C ALA A 78 -15.86 1.43 -5.10
N ILE A 79 -15.24 2.59 -5.30
CA ILE A 79 -15.84 3.72 -6.05
C ILE A 79 -16.07 3.33 -7.52
N ALA A 80 -15.07 2.71 -8.17
CA ALA A 80 -15.20 2.27 -9.55
C ALA A 80 -16.30 1.22 -9.74
N ASP A 81 -16.56 0.41 -8.72
CA ASP A 81 -17.66 -0.57 -8.69
C ASP A 81 -19.03 0.08 -8.34
N GLY A 82 -19.08 1.39 -8.06
CA GLY A 82 -20.29 2.12 -7.70
C GLY A 82 -20.80 1.85 -6.28
N LEU A 83 -19.96 1.28 -5.41
CA LEU A 83 -20.30 0.91 -4.03
C LEU A 83 -20.03 2.04 -3.02
N LEU A 84 -19.27 3.06 -3.44
CA LEU A 84 -18.88 4.18 -2.60
C LEU A 84 -18.70 5.44 -3.47
N SER A 85 -18.83 6.62 -2.87
CA SER A 85 -18.54 7.92 -3.45
C SER A 85 -17.59 8.72 -2.55
N LEU A 86 -16.86 9.69 -3.14
CA LEU A 86 -16.03 10.62 -2.38
C LEU A 86 -16.85 11.49 -1.41
N ASP A 87 -18.12 11.72 -1.71
CA ASP A 87 -19.04 12.53 -0.91
C ASP A 87 -19.78 11.73 0.16
N ASP A 88 -19.64 10.39 0.17
CA ASP A 88 -20.29 9.56 1.17
C ASP A 88 -19.78 9.91 2.56
N ARG A 89 -20.71 10.15 3.48
CA ARG A 89 -20.38 10.47 4.86
C ARG A 89 -20.02 9.20 5.61
N VAL A 90 -18.97 9.29 6.43
CA VAL A 90 -18.46 8.16 7.22
C VAL A 90 -19.56 7.57 8.11
N VAL A 91 -20.36 8.44 8.72
CA VAL A 91 -21.46 8.05 9.62
C VAL A 91 -22.60 7.33 8.92
N ASP A 92 -22.81 7.59 7.62
CA ASP A 92 -23.86 6.94 6.84
C ASP A 92 -23.42 5.52 6.41
N VAL A 93 -22.13 5.36 6.11
CA VAL A 93 -21.55 4.06 5.70
C VAL A 93 -21.32 3.14 6.90
N LEU A 94 -20.90 3.69 8.04
CA LEU A 94 -20.59 2.96 9.27
C LEU A 94 -21.49 3.39 10.45
N PRO A 95 -22.82 3.27 10.34
CA PRO A 95 -23.75 3.78 11.35
C PRO A 95 -23.56 3.11 12.72
N ASP A 96 -23.18 1.83 12.74
CA ASP A 96 -22.98 1.03 13.96
C ASP A 96 -21.69 1.40 14.72
N HIS A 97 -20.84 2.25 14.15
CA HIS A 97 -19.58 2.69 14.72
C HIS A 97 -19.56 4.17 15.09
N VAL A 98 -20.72 4.84 15.08
CA VAL A 98 -20.86 6.25 15.44
C VAL A 98 -21.01 6.37 16.97
N PRO A 99 -20.07 7.01 17.68
CA PRO A 99 -20.21 7.29 19.11
C PRO A 99 -21.46 8.14 19.38
N ALA A 100 -22.13 7.88 20.50
CA ALA A 100 -23.33 8.62 20.90
C ALA A 100 -23.08 10.14 20.97
N GLU A 101 -21.93 10.53 21.51
CA GLU A 101 -21.51 11.94 21.68
C GLU A 101 -20.55 12.40 20.57
N MET A 102 -20.85 12.11 19.31
CA MET A 102 -20.08 12.63 18.18
C MET A 102 -20.46 14.09 17.87
N ALA A 103 -19.47 14.98 17.86
CA ALA A 103 -19.59 16.37 17.46
C ALA A 103 -20.04 16.52 15.99
N ASP A 104 -20.74 17.62 15.67
CA ASP A 104 -21.29 17.90 14.34
C ASP A 104 -20.24 17.89 13.23
N GLN A 105 -19.01 18.33 13.55
CA GLN A 105 -17.90 18.30 12.61
C GLN A 105 -17.55 16.86 12.19
N GLY A 106 -17.53 15.92 13.14
CA GLY A 106 -17.28 14.51 12.88
C GLY A 106 -18.35 13.88 12.00
N ARG A 107 -19.62 14.27 12.19
CA ARG A 107 -20.76 13.81 11.38
C ARG A 107 -20.71 14.28 9.92
N ARG A 108 -19.93 15.31 9.62
CA ARG A 108 -19.73 15.86 8.28
C ARG A 108 -18.54 15.25 7.53
N LEU A 109 -17.75 14.38 8.18
CA LEU A 109 -16.62 13.73 7.52
C LEU A 109 -17.09 12.84 6.37
N THR A 110 -16.39 12.94 5.26
CA THR A 110 -16.64 12.17 4.04
C THR A 110 -15.43 11.33 3.66
N VAL A 111 -15.61 10.39 2.73
CA VAL A 111 -14.51 9.62 2.13
C VAL A 111 -13.40 10.54 1.62
N HIS A 112 -13.75 11.65 0.95
CA HIS A 112 -12.78 12.63 0.48
C HIS A 112 -11.90 13.16 1.62
N HIS A 113 -12.50 13.60 2.73
CA HIS A 113 -11.75 14.15 3.87
C HIS A 113 -10.77 13.14 4.47
N LEU A 114 -11.12 11.84 4.44
CA LEU A 114 -10.23 10.79 4.92
C LEU A 114 -9.06 10.55 3.95
N LEU A 115 -9.32 10.48 2.65
CA LEU A 115 -8.29 10.26 1.62
C LEU A 115 -7.32 11.44 1.48
N SER A 116 -7.80 12.66 1.68
CA SER A 116 -6.99 13.88 1.59
C SER A 116 -6.31 14.27 2.90
N MET A 117 -6.50 13.48 3.97
CA MET A 117 -5.99 13.76 5.32
C MET A 117 -6.47 15.12 5.89
N THR A 118 -7.67 15.56 5.52
CA THR A 118 -8.26 16.83 6.00
C THR A 118 -9.36 16.63 7.03
N ALA A 119 -9.43 15.45 7.66
CA ALA A 119 -10.45 15.14 8.67
C ALA A 119 -10.29 15.96 9.97
N GLY A 120 -9.08 16.47 10.24
CA GLY A 120 -8.74 17.22 11.45
C GLY A 120 -8.77 16.33 12.69
N HIS A 121 -7.62 16.11 13.32
CA HIS A 121 -7.52 15.30 14.54
C HIS A 121 -6.83 16.10 15.65
N PRO A 122 -7.39 16.12 16.88
CA PRO A 122 -6.77 16.82 18.01
C PRO A 122 -5.49 16.14 18.50
N ASP A 123 -5.34 14.84 18.25
CA ASP A 123 -4.12 14.05 18.50
C ASP A 123 -3.66 13.34 17.23
N ASP A 124 -2.37 12.97 17.18
CA ASP A 124 -1.71 12.33 16.05
C ASP A 124 -2.16 10.87 15.85
N SER A 125 -3.42 10.69 15.45
CA SER A 125 -4.02 9.38 15.18
C SER A 125 -3.92 9.01 13.69
N LEU A 126 -2.71 9.09 13.11
CA LEU A 126 -2.41 8.75 11.70
C LEU A 126 -2.95 7.38 11.25
N ASN A 127 -3.24 6.49 12.20
CA ASN A 127 -3.78 5.15 11.97
C ASN A 127 -5.32 5.08 11.98
N ALA A 128 -6.02 6.03 12.60
CA ALA A 128 -7.47 6.02 12.70
C ALA A 128 -8.14 6.22 11.33
N THR A 129 -7.67 7.18 10.54
CA THR A 129 -8.21 7.46 9.19
C THR A 129 -8.11 6.24 8.26
N THR A 130 -6.94 5.58 8.26
CA THR A 130 -6.70 4.41 7.40
C THR A 130 -7.57 3.22 7.81
N TYR A 131 -7.75 3.04 9.12
CA TYR A 131 -8.61 2.01 9.66
C TYR A 131 -10.08 2.24 9.29
N VAL A 132 -10.57 3.48 9.40
CA VAL A 132 -11.95 3.82 9.02
C VAL A 132 -12.18 3.54 7.53
N LEU A 133 -11.27 3.96 6.65
CA LEU A 133 -11.35 3.65 5.21
C LEU A 133 -11.38 2.14 4.94
N ALA A 134 -10.55 1.36 5.65
CA ALA A 134 -10.58 -0.09 5.55
C ALA A 134 -11.96 -0.67 5.93
N ARG A 135 -12.54 -0.22 7.05
CA ARG A 135 -13.87 -0.66 7.49
C ARG A 135 -14.97 -0.25 6.52
N MET A 136 -14.89 0.94 5.94
CA MET A 136 -15.85 1.39 4.91
C MET A 136 -15.82 0.47 3.69
N VAL A 137 -14.62 0.13 3.17
CA VAL A 137 -14.47 -0.84 2.07
C VAL A 137 -15.11 -2.17 2.45
N GLU A 138 -14.75 -2.73 3.61
CA GLU A 138 -15.28 -4.03 4.03
C GLU A 138 -16.81 -4.04 4.16
N ARG A 139 -17.38 -2.94 4.66
CA ARG A 139 -18.82 -2.78 4.82
C ARG A 139 -19.55 -2.77 3.48
N VAL A 140 -19.06 -2.01 2.51
CA VAL A 140 -19.74 -1.86 1.21
C VAL A 140 -19.47 -3.04 0.26
N THR A 141 -18.33 -3.72 0.40
CA THR A 141 -18.00 -4.89 -0.42
C THR A 141 -18.45 -6.21 0.19
N GLY A 142 -18.75 -6.25 1.50
CA GLY A 142 -19.05 -7.49 2.24
C GLY A 142 -17.87 -8.46 2.34
N ARG A 143 -16.64 -7.99 2.15
CA ARG A 143 -15.41 -8.80 2.09
C ARG A 143 -14.34 -8.18 2.96
N GLY A 144 -13.49 -8.97 3.59
CA GLY A 144 -12.35 -8.43 4.35
C GLY A 144 -11.38 -7.67 3.45
N LEU A 145 -10.77 -6.59 3.93
CA LEU A 145 -9.87 -5.75 3.12
C LEU A 145 -8.71 -6.55 2.49
N PRO A 146 -8.02 -7.45 3.22
CA PRO A 146 -6.98 -8.28 2.62
C PRO A 146 -7.52 -9.18 1.52
N GLU A 147 -8.71 -9.74 1.69
CA GLU A 147 -9.34 -10.64 0.73
C GLU A 147 -9.75 -9.88 -0.55
N PHE A 148 -10.28 -8.66 -0.37
CA PHE A 148 -10.65 -7.76 -1.45
C PHE A 148 -9.42 -7.34 -2.27
N LEU A 149 -8.38 -6.83 -1.61
CA LEU A 149 -7.12 -6.44 -2.24
C LEU A 149 -6.40 -7.63 -2.87
N ASN A 150 -6.39 -8.79 -2.22
CA ASN A 150 -5.75 -9.97 -2.79
C ASN A 150 -6.39 -10.41 -4.10
N ALA A 151 -7.73 -10.42 -4.15
CA ALA A 151 -8.45 -10.79 -5.36
C ALA A 151 -8.34 -9.73 -6.47
N ARG A 152 -8.38 -8.45 -6.13
CA ARG A 152 -8.52 -7.35 -7.10
C ARG A 152 -7.20 -6.69 -7.51
N LEU A 153 -6.16 -6.82 -6.70
CA LEU A 153 -4.89 -6.12 -6.90
C LEU A 153 -3.69 -7.08 -6.84
N PHE A 154 -3.50 -7.80 -5.73
CA PHE A 154 -2.26 -8.54 -5.52
C PHE A 154 -2.11 -9.77 -6.42
N ARG A 155 -3.09 -10.68 -6.45
CA ARG A 155 -3.04 -11.86 -7.35
C ARG A 155 -2.92 -11.50 -8.83
N PRO A 156 -3.69 -10.53 -9.36
CA PRO A 156 -3.51 -10.07 -10.74
C PRO A 156 -2.10 -9.55 -11.04
N LEU A 157 -1.40 -9.02 -10.03
CA LEU A 157 -0.02 -8.53 -10.12
C LEU A 157 1.03 -9.61 -9.75
N GLY A 158 0.63 -10.85 -9.52
CA GLY A 158 1.53 -11.94 -9.12
C GLY A 158 2.15 -11.78 -7.72
N ILE A 159 1.48 -11.00 -6.85
CA ILE A 159 1.90 -10.81 -5.46
C ILE A 159 1.21 -11.88 -4.60
N ASP A 160 1.98 -12.89 -4.20
CA ASP A 160 1.45 -14.12 -3.59
C ASP A 160 1.58 -14.17 -2.06
N HIS A 161 2.39 -13.28 -1.48
CA HIS A 161 2.71 -13.25 -0.05
C HIS A 161 2.47 -11.85 0.53
N ALA A 162 1.21 -11.56 0.86
CA ALA A 162 0.82 -10.36 1.60
C ALA A 162 0.27 -10.78 2.97
N GLU A 163 1.05 -10.62 4.03
CA GLU A 163 0.67 -11.01 5.41
C GLU A 163 0.22 -9.79 6.21
N TRP A 164 -1.02 -9.79 6.75
CA TRP A 164 -1.59 -8.62 7.42
C TRP A 164 -1.68 -8.80 8.93
N ASP A 165 -1.22 -7.79 9.69
CA ASP A 165 -1.54 -7.67 11.11
C ASP A 165 -3.05 -7.57 11.32
N ARG A 166 -3.52 -8.03 12.48
CA ARG A 166 -4.95 -7.98 12.86
C ARG A 166 -5.10 -7.30 14.21
N VAL A 167 -6.13 -6.48 14.36
CA VAL A 167 -6.54 -5.99 15.69
C VAL A 167 -7.17 -7.12 16.50
N ALA A 168 -7.31 -6.96 17.82
CA ALA A 168 -7.90 -7.96 18.72
C ALA A 168 -9.30 -8.46 18.30
N GLY A 169 -10.06 -7.66 17.53
CA GLY A 169 -11.34 -8.05 16.92
C GLY A 169 -11.25 -8.84 15.61
N GLY A 170 -10.06 -9.29 15.20
CA GLY A 170 -9.82 -10.11 14.00
C GLY A 170 -9.76 -9.36 12.66
N ALA A 171 -10.11 -8.07 12.66
CA ALA A 171 -10.06 -7.22 11.48
C ALA A 171 -8.62 -6.83 11.14
N ALA A 172 -8.28 -6.73 9.85
CA ALA A 172 -6.92 -6.35 9.45
C ALA A 172 -6.57 -4.94 9.96
N PHE A 173 -5.40 -4.81 10.58
CA PHE A 173 -4.80 -3.58 11.05
C PHE A 173 -3.74 -3.13 10.04
N GLY A 174 -3.98 -2.01 9.38
CA GLY A 174 -3.16 -1.53 8.27
C GLY A 174 -1.82 -0.87 8.65
N SER A 175 -1.16 -1.28 9.74
CA SER A 175 0.14 -0.73 10.12
C SER A 175 1.33 -1.61 9.76
N THR A 176 1.13 -2.93 9.70
CA THR A 176 2.23 -3.86 9.47
C THR A 176 1.73 -4.98 8.58
N TRP A 177 2.26 -5.02 7.38
CA TRP A 177 2.16 -6.16 6.52
C TRP A 177 3.44 -6.26 5.71
N SER A 178 3.70 -7.45 5.19
CA SER A 178 4.91 -7.72 4.43
C SER A 178 4.59 -8.26 3.04
N ILE A 179 5.40 -7.86 2.07
CA ILE A 179 5.34 -8.32 0.69
C ILE A 179 6.63 -9.04 0.33
N ARG A 180 6.52 -10.18 -0.34
CA ARG A 180 7.65 -10.87 -0.98
C ARG A 180 7.68 -10.54 -2.46
N SER A 181 8.83 -10.15 -2.99
CA SER A 181 9.01 -10.04 -4.44
C SER A 181 9.35 -11.43 -5.00
N THR A 182 8.56 -11.94 -5.94
CA THR A 182 8.82 -13.20 -6.62
C THR A 182 9.44 -12.94 -7.99
N THR A 183 10.77 -12.92 -8.09
CA THR A 183 11.45 -13.27 -9.35
C THR A 183 12.90 -13.73 -9.11
N TRP A 184 13.18 -15.04 -9.24
CA TRP A 184 14.32 -15.56 -10.03
C TRP A 184 14.28 -17.10 -10.22
N SER A 185 14.66 -17.55 -11.42
CA SER A 185 15.29 -18.85 -11.69
C SER A 185 16.25 -18.69 -12.87
N SER A 186 17.55 -18.90 -12.59
CA SER A 186 18.73 -19.11 -13.48
C SER A 186 18.88 -18.29 -14.76
#